data_AF-X1LK56-F1
#
_entry.id   AF-X1LK56-F1
#
_cell.length_a   1.000
_cell.length_b   1.000
_cell.length_c   1.000
_cell.angle_alpha   90.00
_cell.angle_beta   90.00
_cell.angle_gamma   90.00
#
_symmetry.space_group_name_H-M   'P 1'
#
loop_
_entity.id
_entity.type
_entity.pdbx_description
1 polymer ?
#
loop_
_entity_poly.entity_id
_entity_poly.type
_entity_poly.pdbx_seq_one_letter_code
_entity_poly.pdbx_strand_id
1 'polypeptide(L)' 'YQLPTQVIAASLRHPQHCVAAAKARAHIVTVPYQVLMQMIHHPLTDIGVARFLSDWRRVSQG' A
#
# COMPACT_ATOMS: atom_id res chain seq x y z
N TYR A 1 -12.76 2.00 -28.70
CA TYR A 1 -11.42 1.56 -29.14
C TYR A 1 -11.01 0.18 -28.65
N GLN A 2 -11.53 -0.38 -27.53
CA GLN A 2 -11.28 -1.77 -27.07
C GLN A 2 -9.83 -2.23 -27.29
N LEU A 3 -8.87 -1.37 -26.94
CA LEU A 3 -7.47 -1.64 -27.21
C LEU A 3 -6.99 -2.71 -26.23
N PRO A 4 -6.25 -3.74 -26.69
CA PRO A 4 -5.62 -4.71 -25.79
C PRO A 4 -4.44 -4.12 -25.01
N THR A 5 -4.00 -2.91 -25.38
CA THR A 5 -2.88 -2.19 -24.76
C THR A 5 -3.15 -1.87 -23.30
N GLN A 6 -2.21 -2.22 -22.43
CA GLN A 6 -2.23 -1.87 -21.02
C GLN A 6 -1.48 -0.56 -20.77
N VAL A 7 -2.07 0.29 -19.94
CA VAL A 7 -1.49 1.57 -19.51
C VAL A 7 -0.54 1.32 -18.34
N ILE A 8 0.73 1.65 -18.54
CA ILE A 8 1.77 1.64 -17.50
C ILE A 8 2.03 3.09 -17.07
N ALA A 9 1.68 3.44 -15.84
CA ALA A 9 2.02 4.73 -15.26
C ALA A 9 3.46 4.67 -14.70
N ALA A 10 4.34 5.54 -15.19
CA ALA A 10 5.76 5.59 -14.84
C ALA A 10 6.16 6.95 -14.25
N SER A 11 7.38 7.04 -13.70
CA SER A 11 7.91 8.25 -13.03
C SER A 11 7.10 8.67 -11.77
N LEU A 12 6.53 7.69 -11.05
CA LEU A 12 5.83 7.95 -9.79
C LEU A 12 6.85 8.27 -8.67
N ARG A 13 6.57 9.34 -7.91
CA ARG A 13 7.53 9.90 -6.94
C ARG A 13 7.10 9.79 -5.47
N HIS A 14 5.83 9.49 -5.22
CA HIS A 14 5.27 9.33 -3.87
C HIS A 14 3.95 8.54 -3.90
N PRO A 15 3.47 7.99 -2.75
CA PRO A 15 2.27 7.15 -2.69
C PRO A 15 1.01 7.77 -3.30
N GLN A 16 0.83 9.09 -3.21
CA GLN A 16 -0.33 9.75 -3.81
C GLN A 16 -0.37 9.66 -5.35
N HIS A 17 0.78 9.56 -6.05
CA HIS A 17 0.77 9.28 -7.48
C HIS A 17 0.20 7.89 -7.78
N CYS A 18 0.48 6.89 -6.93
CA CYS A 18 -0.07 5.55 -7.08
C CYS A 18 -1.59 5.55 -6.87
N VAL A 19 -2.08 6.29 -5.87
CA VAL A 19 -3.52 6.47 -5.63
C VAL A 19 -4.20 7.15 -6.83
N ALA A 20 -3.58 8.18 -7.40
CA ALA A 20 -4.11 8.86 -8.58
C ALA A 20 -4.12 7.94 -9.81
N ALA A 21 -3.05 7.18 -10.05
CA ALA A 21 -2.95 6.21 -11.14
C ALA A 21 -4.02 5.11 -11.03
N ALA A 22 -4.23 4.58 -9.83
CA ALA A 22 -5.28 3.59 -9.57
C ALA A 22 -6.69 4.16 -9.83
N LYS A 23 -6.97 5.38 -9.36
CA LYS A 23 -8.24 6.09 -9.63
C LYS A 23 -8.44 6.35 -11.12
N ALA A 24 -7.37 6.62 -11.86
CA ALA A 24 -7.36 6.80 -13.31
C ALA A 24 -7.43 5.47 -14.10
N ARG A 25 -7.54 4.32 -13.43
CA ARG A 25 -7.55 2.98 -14.04
C ARG A 25 -6.30 2.66 -14.87
N ALA A 26 -5.14 3.14 -14.41
CA ALA A 26 -3.87 2.59 -14.90
C ALA A 26 -3.82 1.09 -14.60
N HIS A 27 -3.34 0.29 -15.54
CA HIS A 27 -3.29 -1.16 -15.40
C HIS A 27 -2.07 -1.58 -14.57
N ILE A 28 -0.96 -0.89 -14.78
CA ILE A 28 0.34 -1.17 -14.17
C ILE A 28 0.94 0.15 -13.69
N VAL A 29 1.66 0.11 -12.57
CA VAL A 29 2.50 1.23 -12.11
C VAL A 29 3.94 0.77 -11.96
N THR A 30 4.89 1.61 -12.35
CA THR A 30 6.32 1.42 -12.04
C THR A 30 6.72 2.45 -11.00
N VAL A 31 7.31 1.98 -9.90
CA VAL A 31 7.60 2.79 -8.72
C VAL A 31 8.99 2.47 -8.18
N PRO A 32 9.72 3.45 -7.61
CA PRO A 32 10.91 3.18 -6.83
C PRO A 32 10.60 2.29 -5.62
N TYR A 33 11.54 1.46 -5.19
CA TYR A 33 11.39 0.56 -4.03
C TYR A 33 10.94 1.30 -2.76
N GLN A 34 11.50 2.49 -2.51
CA GLN A 34 11.13 3.31 -1.36
C GLN A 34 9.64 3.70 -1.37
N VAL A 35 9.08 4.04 -2.53
CA VAL A 35 7.64 4.38 -2.65
C VAL A 35 6.77 3.14 -2.40
N LEU A 36 7.21 1.97 -2.88
CA LEU A 36 6.52 0.71 -2.58
C LEU A 36 6.48 0.43 -1.07
N MET A 37 7.61 0.58 -0.37
CA MET A 37 7.67 0.37 1.08
C MET A 37 6.82 1.39 1.85
N GLN A 38 6.75 2.64 1.39
CA GLN A 38 5.87 3.64 2.00
C GLN A 38 4.38 3.28 1.87
N MET A 39 3.96 2.63 0.77
CA MET A 39 2.55 2.29 0.55
C MET A 39 2.04 1.18 1.47
N ILE A 40 2.91 0.28 1.93
CA ILE A 40 2.52 -0.84 2.81
C ILE A 40 2.53 -0.47 4.30
N HIS A 41 3.05 0.72 4.64
CA HIS A 41 3.19 1.19 6.02
C HIS A 41 2.08 2.18 6.39
N HIS A 42 1.43 1.98 7.54
CA HIS A 42 0.48 2.93 8.09
C HIS A 42 0.53 2.91 9.64
N PRO A 43 0.61 4.07 10.32
CA PRO A 43 0.82 4.12 11.78
C PRO A 43 -0.30 3.44 12.58
N LEU A 44 -1.55 3.49 12.10
CA LEU A 44 -2.64 2.79 12.76
C LEU A 44 -2.54 1.26 12.63
N THR A 45 -1.89 0.75 11.59
CA THR A 45 -1.63 -0.68 11.44
C THR A 45 -0.65 -1.15 12.51
N ASP A 46 0.45 -0.42 12.73
CA ASP A 46 1.44 -0.76 13.75
C ASP A 46 0.83 -0.71 15.16
N ILE A 47 0.05 0.34 15.44
CA ILE A 47 -0.70 0.47 16.70
C ILE A 47 -1.67 -0.71 16.87
N GLY A 48 -2.38 -1.10 15.80
CA GLY A 48 -3.29 -2.23 15.81
C GLY A 48 -2.59 -3.56 16.13
N VAL A 49 -1.46 -3.84 15.48
CA VAL A 49 -0.64 -5.04 15.72
C VAL A 49 -0.12 -5.06 17.16
N ALA A 50 0.40 -3.93 17.66
CA ALA A 50 0.93 -3.86 19.02
C ALA A 50 -0.15 -4.13 20.08
N ARG A 51 -1.36 -3.57 19.90
CA ARG A 51 -2.51 -3.81 20.78
C ARG A 51 -2.97 -5.26 20.72
N PHE A 52 -3.08 -5.82 19.51
CA PHE A 52 -3.44 -7.21 19.33
C PHE A 52 -2.49 -8.15 20.09
N LEU A 53 -1.17 -7.91 19.99
CA LEU A 53 -0.16 -8.68 20.71
C LEU A 53 -0.19 -8.46 22.23
N SER A 54 -0.57 -7.27 22.72
CA SER A 54 -0.75 -7.07 24.17
C SER A 54 -1.96 -7.83 24.69
N ASP A 55 -3.07 -7.79 23.96
CA ASP A 55 -4.31 -8.44 24.38
C ASP A 55 -4.16 -9.96 24.36
N TRP A 56 -3.48 -10.50 23.34
CA TRP A 56 -3.16 -11.93 23.28
C TRP A 56 -2.34 -12.39 24.48
N ARG A 57 -1.29 -11.65 24.85
CA ARG A 57 -0.45 -11.98 26.02
C ARG A 57 -1.23 -11.97 27.33
N ARG A 58 -2.22 -11.09 27.47
CA ARG A 58 -3.08 -11.02 28.66
C ARG A 58 -3.96 -12.25 28.81
N VAL A 59 -4.50 -12.77 27.70
CA VAL A 59 -5.34 -13.96 27.71
C VAL A 59 -4.52 -15.24 27.85
N SER A 60 -3.31 -15.30 27.28
CA SER A 60 -2.47 -16.50 27.32
C SER A 60 -1.72 -16.73 28.64
N GLN A 61 -1.75 -15.78 29.58
CA GLN A 61 -1.07 -15.88 30.88
C GLN A 61 -2.05 -16.17 32.06
N GLY A 62 -3.34 -16.32 31.78
CA GLY A 62 -4.35 -16.81 32.72
C GLY A 62 -4.77 -18.22 32.38
#